data_AF-A0A535L4Q4-F1
#
_entry.id   AF-A0A535L4Q4-F1
#
_cell.length_a   1.000
_cell.length_b   1.000
_cell.length_c   1.000
_cell.angle_alpha   90.00
_cell.angle_beta   90.00
_cell.angle_gamma   90.00
#
_symmetry.space_group_name_H-M   'P 1'
#
loop_
_entity.id
_entity.type
_entity.pdbx_description
1 polymer ?
#
loop_
_entity_poly.entity_id
_entity_poly.type
_entity_poly.pdbx_seq_one_letter_code
_entity_poly.pdbx_strand_id
1 'polypeptide(L)'
;MTEPVVFDPVTRWPAGREQSIGQAGEFLVWAHIITQSGGGLHVFLPILDRGLDAVVHRISDGAYLALQVKTKTFVQASEATIAVLESHLYTSDQLVIGVRLDGDGLGPFALVADASTFRRKAGRIVDGNRVLLVADMPVLPIAGHKWTSDLVPVDELAARVGAETLPPRVEEIPRELLVPDEARVIGTLGELEVARRLATLEDCGLFRPFPDLETAELLVRRLASGATVGLQVKTAELDQPHATRKVLINRSNFVPAPTTFLVAVAWIMPEQRFHPTCLLVPSTVIPDIAGTSGPYFELHFRPDGSSEPSRVDQYRLPLESLAAAVSRLLG
;
A
#
# COMPACT_ATOMS: atom_id res chain seq x y z
N MET A 1 30.32 -35.69 -22.47
CA MET A 1 30.61 -35.63 -21.03
C MET A 1 30.63 -34.17 -20.65
N THR A 2 29.49 -33.66 -20.19
CA THR A 2 29.32 -32.30 -19.71
C THR A 2 29.77 -32.25 -18.25
N GLU A 3 30.70 -31.36 -17.95
CA GLU A 3 31.19 -31.12 -16.58
C GLU A 3 30.03 -30.72 -15.66
N PRO A 4 30.04 -31.16 -14.38
CA PRO A 4 29.05 -30.70 -13.43
C PRO A 4 29.32 -29.24 -13.08
N VAL A 5 28.32 -28.39 -13.29
CA VAL A 5 28.29 -27.03 -12.76
C VAL A 5 28.34 -27.14 -11.23
N VAL A 6 29.48 -26.78 -10.65
CA VAL A 6 29.64 -26.63 -9.20
C VAL A 6 28.87 -25.37 -8.82
N PHE A 7 27.68 -25.54 -8.24
CA PHE A 7 27.01 -24.46 -7.53
C PHE A 7 27.87 -24.06 -6.33
N ASP A 8 28.36 -22.82 -6.32
CA ASP A 8 29.06 -22.23 -5.19
C ASP A 8 28.08 -22.11 -4.00
N PRO A 9 28.27 -22.89 -2.92
CA PRO A 9 27.39 -22.80 -1.79
C PRO A 9 27.87 -21.64 -0.91
N VAL A 10 27.01 -20.62 -0.84
CA VAL A 10 26.86 -19.72 0.31
C VAL A 10 27.79 -18.51 0.34
N THR A 11 27.41 -17.45 -0.38
CA THR A 11 27.57 -16.08 0.12
C THR A 11 26.67 -15.90 1.35
N ARG A 12 27.18 -16.34 2.50
CA ARG A 12 26.51 -16.16 3.79
C ARG A 12 26.49 -14.67 4.12
N TRP A 13 25.30 -14.10 4.23
CA TRP A 13 25.12 -12.77 4.81
C TRP A 13 25.76 -12.75 6.22
N PRO A 14 26.49 -11.69 6.59
CA PRO A 14 27.09 -11.58 7.92
C PRO A 14 26.06 -11.74 9.03
N ALA A 15 26.43 -12.42 10.13
CA ALA A 15 25.58 -12.58 11.31
C ALA A 15 25.15 -11.20 11.88
N GLY A 16 23.94 -11.12 12.45
CA GLY A 16 23.38 -9.87 12.99
C GLY A 16 22.68 -8.95 11.98
N ARG A 17 22.44 -9.43 10.74
CA ARG A 17 21.72 -8.69 9.68
C ARG A 17 20.31 -9.22 9.38
N GLU A 18 19.65 -9.84 10.35
CA GLU A 18 18.32 -10.45 10.15
C GLU A 18 17.29 -9.46 9.58
N GLN A 19 17.34 -8.20 10.03
CA GLN A 19 16.49 -7.13 9.50
C GLN A 19 16.78 -6.82 8.03
N SER A 20 18.06 -6.72 7.65
CA SER A 20 18.44 -6.46 6.25
C SER A 20 18.06 -7.62 5.33
N ILE A 21 18.13 -8.87 5.81
CA ILE A 21 17.69 -10.05 5.08
C ILE A 21 16.17 -10.03 4.87
N GLY A 22 15.42 -9.69 5.93
CA GLY A 22 13.96 -9.51 5.86
C GLY A 22 13.58 -8.50 4.78
N GLN A 23 14.13 -7.28 4.90
CA GLN A 23 13.89 -6.18 3.95
C GLN A 23 14.32 -6.51 2.52
N ALA A 24 15.47 -7.16 2.32
CA ALA A 24 15.92 -7.55 0.98
C ALA A 24 14.92 -8.52 0.32
N GLY A 25 14.45 -9.53 1.06
CA GLY A 25 13.43 -10.45 0.55
C GLY A 25 12.08 -9.78 0.29
N GLU A 26 11.65 -8.85 1.15
CA GLU A 26 10.45 -8.02 0.92
C GLU A 26 10.57 -7.23 -0.40
N PHE A 27 11.66 -6.47 -0.59
CA PHE A 27 11.85 -5.69 -1.81
C PHE A 27 11.92 -6.54 -3.07
N LEU A 28 12.53 -7.72 -3.00
CA LEU A 28 12.54 -8.65 -4.13
C LEU A 28 11.13 -9.18 -4.43
N VAL A 29 10.33 -9.52 -3.40
CA VAL A 29 8.92 -9.90 -3.60
C VAL A 29 8.15 -8.76 -4.27
N TRP A 30 8.30 -7.51 -3.80
CA TRP A 30 7.67 -6.33 -4.40
C TRP A 30 8.08 -6.17 -5.87
N ALA A 31 9.38 -6.24 -6.16
CA ALA A 31 9.89 -6.15 -7.54
C ALA A 31 9.31 -7.24 -8.44
N HIS A 32 9.24 -8.49 -7.97
CA HIS A 32 8.65 -9.60 -8.72
C HIS A 32 7.17 -9.36 -9.02
N ILE A 33 6.36 -9.02 -8.03
CA ILE A 33 4.91 -8.86 -8.25
C ILE A 33 4.59 -7.62 -9.11
N ILE A 34 5.35 -6.53 -8.97
CA ILE A 34 5.21 -5.33 -9.80
C ILE A 34 5.55 -5.67 -11.26
N THR A 35 6.71 -6.29 -11.51
CA THR A 35 7.16 -6.60 -12.88
C THR A 35 6.27 -7.61 -13.58
N GLN A 36 5.87 -8.68 -12.90
CA GLN A 36 5.01 -9.74 -13.46
C GLN A 36 3.59 -9.26 -13.74
N SER A 37 3.07 -8.32 -12.93
CA SER A 37 1.72 -7.78 -13.14
C SER A 37 1.62 -6.81 -14.32
N GLY A 38 2.73 -6.23 -14.77
CA GLY A 38 2.71 -5.23 -15.84
C GLY A 38 1.83 -4.00 -15.53
N GLY A 39 1.62 -3.68 -14.25
CA GLY A 39 0.70 -2.63 -13.81
C GLY A 39 -0.70 -3.13 -13.40
N GLY A 40 -0.95 -4.44 -13.41
CA GLY A 40 -2.21 -5.03 -12.94
C GLY A 40 -2.42 -4.99 -11.43
N LEU A 41 -1.38 -4.61 -10.66
CA LEU A 41 -1.46 -4.31 -9.24
C LEU A 41 -0.54 -3.15 -8.87
N HIS A 42 -0.86 -2.47 -7.77
CA HIS A 42 0.01 -1.48 -7.13
C HIS A 42 0.34 -1.89 -5.69
N VAL A 43 1.58 -1.68 -5.25
CA VAL A 43 2.04 -2.01 -3.90
C VAL A 43 2.02 -0.75 -3.03
N PHE A 44 1.59 -0.90 -1.78
CA PHE A 44 1.61 0.13 -0.75
C PHE A 44 2.44 -0.36 0.43
N LEU A 45 3.45 0.42 0.81
CA LEU A 45 4.35 0.09 1.92
C LEU A 45 3.95 0.86 3.18
N PRO A 46 4.09 0.25 4.37
CA PRO A 46 3.69 0.88 5.62
C PRO A 46 4.56 2.11 5.91
N ILE A 47 3.90 3.21 6.27
CA ILE A 47 4.55 4.37 6.90
C ILE A 47 4.84 4.06 8.38
N LEU A 48 3.96 3.27 8.99
CA LEU A 48 4.09 2.78 10.36
C LEU A 48 3.95 1.26 10.35
N ASP A 49 4.97 0.56 10.83
CA ASP A 49 4.93 -0.90 10.97
C ASP A 49 3.94 -1.30 12.07
N ARG A 50 2.90 -2.05 11.66
CA ARG A 50 1.91 -2.65 12.56
C ARG A 50 1.71 -4.14 12.27
N GLY A 51 2.77 -4.81 11.83
CA GLY A 51 2.77 -6.24 11.53
C GLY A 51 2.28 -6.62 10.13
N LEU A 52 2.05 -5.63 9.26
CA LEU A 52 1.81 -5.80 7.82
C LEU A 52 3.00 -5.22 7.07
N ASP A 53 3.53 -5.99 6.12
CA ASP A 53 4.73 -5.59 5.37
C ASP A 53 4.34 -4.82 4.08
N ALA A 54 3.14 -5.07 3.54
CA ALA A 54 2.53 -4.27 2.48
C ALA A 54 1.00 -4.46 2.38
N VAL A 55 0.37 -3.62 1.56
CA VAL A 55 -0.95 -3.87 0.98
C VAL A 55 -0.83 -3.78 -0.54
N VAL A 56 -1.49 -4.68 -1.27
CA VAL A 56 -1.59 -4.58 -2.74
C VAL A 56 -3.00 -4.18 -3.15
N HIS A 57 -3.09 -3.25 -4.09
CA HIS A 57 -4.32 -2.88 -4.78
C HIS A 57 -4.36 -3.59 -6.13
N ARG A 58 -5.37 -4.43 -6.36
CA ARG A 58 -5.57 -5.10 -7.65
C ARG A 58 -6.41 -4.23 -8.56
N ILE A 59 -5.93 -3.97 -9.78
CA ILE A 59 -6.59 -3.05 -10.70
C ILE A 59 -7.81 -3.68 -11.37
N SER A 60 -7.81 -4.99 -11.58
CA SER A 60 -8.89 -5.70 -12.26
C SER A 60 -10.21 -5.69 -11.49
N ASP A 61 -10.16 -5.69 -10.14
CA ASP A 61 -11.35 -5.78 -9.30
C ASP A 61 -11.39 -4.78 -8.14
N GLY A 62 -10.37 -3.92 -7.99
CA GLY A 62 -10.30 -2.89 -6.95
C GLY A 62 -10.01 -3.44 -5.55
N ALA A 63 -9.67 -4.73 -5.40
CA ALA A 63 -9.47 -5.33 -4.10
C ALA A 63 -8.14 -4.89 -3.45
N TYR A 64 -8.16 -4.73 -2.13
CA TYR A 64 -6.97 -4.48 -1.31
C TYR A 64 -6.62 -5.69 -0.46
N LEU A 65 -5.42 -6.25 -0.66
CA LEU A 65 -4.96 -7.46 0.00
C LEU A 65 -3.73 -7.16 0.86
N ALA A 66 -3.81 -7.49 2.15
CA ALA A 66 -2.69 -7.31 3.08
C ALA A 66 -1.67 -8.45 2.94
N LEU A 67 -0.39 -8.11 2.96
CA LEU A 67 0.72 -9.04 2.76
C LEU A 67 1.66 -9.01 3.98
N GLN A 68 2.18 -10.19 4.32
CA GLN A 68 3.26 -10.37 5.28
C GLN A 68 4.32 -11.29 4.69
N VAL A 69 5.54 -10.81 4.57
CA VAL A 69 6.66 -11.53 3.99
C VAL A 69 7.59 -12.04 5.09
N LYS A 70 8.10 -13.25 4.94
CA LYS A 70 9.09 -13.84 5.84
C LYS A 70 10.21 -14.46 5.01
N THR A 71 11.40 -13.91 5.18
CA THR A 71 12.59 -14.29 4.42
C THR A 71 13.49 -15.19 5.25
N LYS A 72 14.05 -16.23 4.61
CA LYS A 72 15.08 -17.10 5.21
C LYS A 72 16.26 -17.30 4.27
N THR A 73 17.45 -17.42 4.84
CA THR A 73 18.71 -17.70 4.12
C THR A 73 19.27 -19.08 4.41
N PHE A 74 18.76 -19.76 5.44
CA PHE A 74 19.19 -21.11 5.82
C PHE A 74 18.07 -22.11 5.57
N VAL A 75 18.49 -23.35 5.29
CA VAL A 75 17.62 -24.49 5.06
C VAL A 75 18.07 -25.61 5.96
N GLN A 76 17.13 -26.28 6.62
CA GLN A 76 17.35 -27.50 7.37
C GLN A 76 16.52 -28.61 6.75
N ALA A 77 17.15 -29.72 6.35
CA ALA A 77 16.47 -30.87 5.75
C ALA A 77 15.53 -30.52 4.56
N SER A 78 15.96 -29.59 3.69
CA SER A 78 15.20 -29.07 2.53
C SER A 78 14.03 -28.14 2.88
N GLU A 79 13.92 -27.69 4.13
CA GLU A 79 12.91 -26.77 4.60
C GLU A 79 13.52 -25.48 5.17
N ALA A 80 12.86 -24.35 4.95
CA ALA A 80 13.19 -23.07 5.54
C ALA A 80 12.05 -22.64 6.47
N THR A 81 12.20 -22.90 7.76
CA THR A 81 11.15 -22.62 8.74
C THR A 81 10.86 -21.12 8.85
N ILE A 82 9.63 -20.70 8.58
CA ILE A 82 9.16 -19.32 8.85
C ILE A 82 8.22 -19.31 10.06
N ALA A 83 8.18 -18.18 10.75
CA ALA A 83 7.31 -17.98 11.91
C ALA A 83 6.60 -16.63 11.82
N VAL A 84 5.31 -16.63 12.16
CA VAL A 84 4.45 -15.45 12.17
C VAL A 84 3.70 -15.40 13.51
N LEU A 85 3.60 -14.22 14.11
CA LEU A 85 2.76 -14.03 15.30
C LEU A 85 1.29 -14.13 14.89
N GLU A 86 0.52 -14.97 15.58
CA GLU A 86 -0.90 -15.12 15.32
C GLU A 86 -1.66 -13.80 15.43
N SER A 87 -1.22 -12.92 16.35
CA SER A 87 -1.79 -11.58 16.55
C SER A 87 -1.51 -10.60 15.42
N HIS A 88 -0.62 -10.92 14.47
CA HIS A 88 -0.33 -10.10 13.28
C HIS A 88 -1.05 -10.60 12.02
N LEU A 89 -1.82 -11.69 12.13
CA LEU A 89 -2.74 -12.12 11.08
C LEU A 89 -4.11 -11.54 11.38
N TYR A 90 -4.43 -10.36 10.87
CA TYR A 90 -5.64 -9.67 11.32
C TYR A 90 -6.91 -10.17 10.63
N THR A 91 -6.80 -10.50 9.35
CA THR A 91 -7.92 -10.93 8.50
C THR A 91 -7.66 -12.32 7.93
N SER A 92 -8.69 -13.04 7.50
CA SER A 92 -8.55 -14.41 7.01
C SER A 92 -7.89 -14.51 5.63
N ASP A 93 -8.04 -13.46 4.83
CA ASP A 93 -7.56 -13.32 3.46
C ASP A 93 -6.13 -12.75 3.38
N GLN A 94 -5.60 -12.14 4.44
CA GLN A 94 -4.20 -11.68 4.51
C GLN A 94 -3.24 -12.80 4.08
N LEU A 95 -2.35 -12.50 3.14
CA LEU A 95 -1.39 -13.48 2.64
C LEU A 95 -0.10 -13.46 3.45
N VAL A 96 0.37 -14.66 3.78
CA VAL A 96 1.73 -14.91 4.27
C VAL A 96 2.56 -15.43 3.11
N ILE A 97 3.66 -14.73 2.82
CA ILE A 97 4.62 -15.07 1.77
C ILE A 97 5.93 -15.48 2.42
N GLY A 98 6.24 -16.77 2.38
CA GLY A 98 7.55 -17.30 2.77
C GLY A 98 8.47 -17.34 1.55
N VAL A 99 9.68 -16.79 1.67
CA VAL A 99 10.69 -16.86 0.60
C VAL A 99 12.05 -17.25 1.15
N ARG A 100 12.82 -17.94 0.30
CA ARG A 100 14.25 -18.12 0.51
C ARG A 100 15.00 -17.05 -0.26
N LEU A 101 16.05 -16.50 0.34
CA LEU A 101 17.02 -15.65 -0.33
C LEU A 101 18.25 -16.50 -0.71
N ASP A 102 18.51 -16.63 -2.01
CA ASP A 102 19.61 -17.38 -2.60
C ASP A 102 20.61 -16.41 -3.24
N GLY A 103 21.65 -16.05 -2.49
CA GLY A 103 22.58 -14.99 -2.91
C GLY A 103 21.90 -13.62 -2.91
N ASP A 104 21.74 -13.05 -4.10
CA ASP A 104 21.09 -11.75 -4.37
C ASP A 104 19.65 -11.87 -4.91
N GLY A 105 19.17 -13.09 -5.16
CA GLY A 105 17.83 -13.36 -5.70
C GLY A 105 16.94 -14.16 -4.75
N LEU A 106 15.66 -14.26 -5.10
CA LEU A 106 14.75 -15.21 -4.46
C LEU A 106 15.05 -16.63 -4.94
N GLY A 107 14.83 -17.62 -4.06
CA GLY A 107 14.82 -19.02 -4.45
C GLY A 107 13.68 -19.35 -5.43
N PRO A 108 13.68 -20.57 -5.99
CA PRO A 108 12.78 -20.91 -7.11
C PRO A 108 11.29 -20.93 -6.73
N PHE A 109 10.97 -21.14 -5.46
CA PHE A 109 9.59 -21.21 -4.96
C PHE A 109 9.40 -20.30 -3.75
N ALA A 110 8.17 -19.78 -3.65
CA ALA A 110 7.66 -19.09 -2.48
C ALA A 110 6.50 -19.89 -1.88
N LEU A 111 6.39 -19.92 -0.56
CA LEU A 111 5.15 -20.30 0.11
C LEU A 111 4.20 -19.12 0.08
N VAL A 112 3.00 -19.30 -0.46
CA VAL A 112 1.95 -18.28 -0.42
C VAL A 112 0.66 -18.90 0.08
N ALA A 113 0.25 -18.50 1.29
CA ALA A 113 -0.96 -18.98 1.94
C ALA A 113 -1.73 -17.81 2.55
N ASP A 114 -3.06 -17.84 2.42
CA ASP A 114 -3.91 -16.94 3.21
C ASP A 114 -3.82 -17.29 4.71
N ALA A 115 -4.16 -16.35 5.57
CA ALA A 115 -4.04 -16.48 7.01
C ALA A 115 -4.91 -17.61 7.58
N SER A 116 -6.05 -17.94 6.96
CA SER A 116 -6.89 -19.07 7.37
C SER A 116 -6.18 -20.41 7.11
N THR A 117 -5.55 -20.54 5.94
CA THR A 117 -4.75 -21.70 5.53
C THR A 117 -3.49 -21.80 6.38
N PHE A 118 -2.82 -20.67 6.64
CA PHE A 118 -1.64 -20.64 7.48
C PHE A 118 -1.95 -21.11 8.90
N ARG A 119 -3.00 -20.58 9.54
CA ARG A 119 -3.46 -21.02 10.88
C ARG A 119 -3.80 -22.50 10.94
N ARG A 120 -4.40 -23.05 9.88
CA ARG A 120 -4.82 -24.44 9.81
C ARG A 120 -3.64 -25.41 9.68
N LYS A 121 -2.62 -25.05 8.89
CA LYS A 121 -1.50 -25.94 8.55
C LYS A 121 -0.27 -25.76 9.44
N ALA A 122 -0.05 -24.57 9.99
CA ALA A 122 1.12 -24.24 10.80
C ALA A 122 1.16 -25.00 12.13
N GLY A 123 2.37 -25.34 12.58
CA GLY A 123 2.61 -25.71 13.96
C GLY A 123 2.39 -24.51 14.88
N ARG A 124 1.96 -24.76 16.12
CA ARG A 124 1.72 -23.71 17.11
C ARG A 124 2.76 -23.80 18.21
N ILE A 125 3.49 -22.71 18.46
CA ILE A 125 4.37 -22.54 19.61
C ILE A 125 3.77 -21.47 20.51
N VAL A 126 3.58 -21.79 21.78
CA VAL A 126 3.06 -20.86 22.78
C VAL A 126 4.21 -20.39 23.65
N ASP A 127 4.46 -19.08 23.64
CA ASP A 127 5.46 -18.40 24.47
C ASP A 127 4.77 -17.34 25.33
N GLY A 128 4.38 -17.71 26.55
CA GLY A 128 3.54 -16.89 27.42
C GLY A 128 2.19 -16.56 26.76
N ASN A 129 1.90 -15.26 26.58
CA ASN A 129 0.68 -14.79 25.91
C ASN A 129 0.82 -14.65 24.39
N ARG A 130 1.96 -15.05 23.81
CA ARG A 130 2.22 -14.95 22.37
C ARG A 130 2.11 -16.32 21.74
N VAL A 131 1.38 -16.38 20.63
CA VAL A 131 1.31 -17.59 19.79
C VAL A 131 2.08 -17.34 18.51
N LEU A 132 3.09 -18.17 18.27
CA LEU A 132 3.81 -18.24 17.01
C LEU A 132 3.26 -19.38 16.16
N LEU A 133 2.89 -19.05 14.93
CA LEU A 133 2.51 -19.99 13.89
C LEU A 133 3.76 -20.27 13.05
N VAL A 134 4.16 -21.54 12.99
CA VAL A 134 5.40 -21.99 12.37
C VAL A 134 5.11 -22.86 11.16
N ALA A 135 5.74 -22.51 10.03
CA ALA A 135 5.64 -23.27 8.79
C ALA A 135 7.03 -23.71 8.35
N ASP A 136 7.23 -25.02 8.32
CA ASP A 136 8.41 -25.64 7.68
C ASP A 136 8.20 -25.59 6.16
N MET A 137 8.59 -24.48 5.54
CA MET A 137 8.39 -24.24 4.13
C MET A 137 9.40 -25.08 3.33
N PRO A 138 8.96 -26.01 2.46
CA PRO A 138 9.88 -26.70 1.57
C PRO A 138 10.46 -25.73 0.54
N VAL A 139 11.72 -25.89 0.19
CA VAL A 139 12.36 -25.06 -0.84
C VAL A 139 11.98 -25.46 -2.28
N LEU A 140 11.39 -26.64 -2.43
CA LEU A 140 10.87 -27.22 -3.67
C LEU A 140 9.62 -28.06 -3.33
N PRO A 141 8.69 -28.28 -4.27
CA PRO A 141 7.55 -29.19 -4.06
C PRO A 141 7.98 -30.60 -3.60
N ILE A 142 7.45 -31.06 -2.46
CA ILE A 142 7.70 -32.40 -1.92
C ILE A 142 6.38 -33.19 -1.92
N ALA A 143 6.36 -34.37 -2.54
CA ALA A 143 5.17 -35.21 -2.57
C ALA A 143 4.67 -35.56 -1.15
N GLY A 144 3.38 -35.33 -0.89
CA GLY A 144 2.76 -35.61 0.41
C GLY A 144 3.03 -34.57 1.51
N HIS A 145 3.88 -33.58 1.26
CA HIS A 145 4.14 -32.53 2.25
C HIS A 145 2.99 -31.49 2.30
N LYS A 146 2.57 -31.11 3.51
CA LYS A 146 1.34 -30.33 3.74
C LYS A 146 1.33 -28.93 3.10
N TRP A 147 2.51 -28.34 2.90
CA TRP A 147 2.69 -27.01 2.30
C TRP A 147 2.89 -27.05 0.78
N THR A 148 3.04 -28.23 0.17
CA THR A 148 3.36 -28.34 -1.26
C THR A 148 2.30 -27.72 -2.17
N SER A 149 1.02 -27.77 -1.78
CA SER A 149 -0.07 -27.13 -2.53
C SER A 149 -0.04 -25.60 -2.48
N ASP A 150 0.69 -25.03 -1.53
CA ASP A 150 0.75 -23.59 -1.30
C ASP A 150 2.10 -23.01 -1.77
N LEU A 151 2.99 -23.85 -2.30
CA LEU A 151 4.20 -23.42 -2.98
C LEU A 151 3.87 -22.97 -4.40
N VAL A 152 4.41 -21.82 -4.78
CA VAL A 152 4.32 -21.29 -6.14
C VAL A 152 5.71 -21.00 -6.68
N PRO A 153 5.95 -21.22 -7.98
CA PRO A 153 7.12 -20.68 -8.65
C PRO A 153 7.19 -19.17 -8.44
N VAL A 154 8.40 -18.63 -8.20
CA VAL A 154 8.56 -17.19 -7.95
C VAL A 154 8.16 -16.33 -9.15
N ASP A 155 8.27 -16.85 -10.37
CA ASP A 155 7.80 -16.23 -11.61
C ASP A 155 6.27 -16.16 -11.75
N GLU A 156 5.53 -16.84 -10.87
CA GLU A 156 4.06 -16.83 -10.82
C GLU A 156 3.49 -16.07 -9.59
N LEU A 157 4.32 -15.35 -8.85
CA LEU A 157 3.90 -14.63 -7.63
C LEU A 157 2.74 -13.65 -7.87
N ALA A 158 2.80 -12.84 -8.94
CA ALA A 158 1.74 -11.89 -9.26
C ALA A 158 0.39 -12.59 -9.52
N ALA A 159 0.40 -13.70 -10.26
CA ALA A 159 -0.80 -14.50 -10.50
C ALA A 159 -1.34 -15.09 -9.19
N ARG A 160 -0.45 -15.53 -8.29
CA ARG A 160 -0.84 -16.11 -7.00
C ARG A 160 -1.45 -15.09 -6.03
N VAL A 161 -1.02 -13.82 -6.08
CA VAL A 161 -1.69 -12.70 -5.38
C VAL A 161 -2.94 -12.21 -6.11
N GLY A 162 -3.29 -12.86 -7.23
CA GLY A 162 -4.53 -12.66 -7.97
C GLY A 162 -4.50 -11.46 -8.91
N ALA A 163 -3.32 -11.00 -9.32
CA ALA A 163 -3.19 -9.93 -10.30
C ALA A 163 -3.23 -10.48 -11.73
N GLU A 164 -3.93 -9.75 -12.59
CA GLU A 164 -3.91 -10.00 -14.03
C GLU A 164 -2.72 -9.27 -14.65
N THR A 165 -1.96 -9.92 -15.53
CA THR A 165 -0.89 -9.25 -16.26
C THR A 165 -1.51 -8.33 -17.31
N LEU A 166 -1.24 -7.03 -17.21
CA LEU A 166 -1.65 -6.08 -18.24
C LEU A 166 -0.62 -6.07 -19.38
N PRO A 167 -1.07 -6.07 -20.65
CA PRO A 167 -0.16 -5.96 -21.78
C PRO A 167 0.52 -4.58 -21.75
N PRO A 168 1.79 -4.49 -22.18
CA PRO A 168 2.48 -3.21 -22.23
C PRO A 168 1.72 -2.27 -23.16
N ARG A 169 1.24 -1.15 -22.61
CA ARG A 169 0.70 -0.04 -23.40
C ARG A 169 1.83 0.93 -23.69
N VAL A 170 2.13 1.13 -24.96
CA VAL A 170 2.90 2.29 -25.41
C VAL A 170 1.93 3.46 -25.49
N GLU A 171 1.63 4.07 -24.34
CA GLU A 171 1.01 5.40 -24.35
C GLU A 171 2.12 6.42 -24.56
N GLU A 172 1.91 7.37 -25.49
CA GLU A 172 2.77 8.55 -25.57
C GLU A 172 2.70 9.23 -24.21
N ILE A 173 3.78 9.17 -23.43
CA ILE A 173 3.91 9.92 -22.19
C ILE A 173 3.64 11.38 -22.57
N PRO A 174 2.54 11.99 -22.13
CA PRO A 174 2.34 13.40 -22.35
C PRO A 174 3.55 14.08 -21.72
N ARG A 175 4.34 14.81 -22.52
CA ARG A 175 5.47 15.59 -21.99
C ARG A 175 4.91 16.44 -20.86
N GLU A 176 5.28 16.10 -19.63
CA GLU A 176 4.73 16.77 -18.47
C GLU A 176 5.00 18.27 -18.57
N LEU A 177 3.95 19.05 -18.30
CA LEU A 177 4.09 20.38 -17.74
C LEU A 177 4.99 20.23 -16.52
N LEU A 178 6.22 20.74 -16.60
CA LEU A 178 7.13 20.86 -15.47
C LEU A 178 6.37 21.54 -14.33
N VAL A 179 5.96 20.76 -13.32
CA VAL A 179 5.44 21.32 -12.07
C VAL A 179 6.66 21.92 -11.36
N PRO A 180 6.65 23.23 -11.03
CA PRO A 180 7.76 23.85 -10.33
C PRO A 180 8.07 23.11 -9.03
N ASP A 181 9.36 23.01 -8.66
CA ASP A 181 9.78 22.29 -7.45
C ASP A 181 9.10 22.83 -6.18
N GLU A 182 8.82 24.13 -6.12
CA GLU A 182 8.11 24.77 -5.00
C GLU A 182 6.69 24.21 -4.81
N ALA A 183 5.94 24.01 -5.89
CA ALA A 183 4.61 23.42 -5.84
C ALA A 183 4.65 21.95 -5.39
N ARG A 184 5.74 21.22 -5.72
CA ARG A 184 5.96 19.84 -5.24
C ARG A 184 6.20 19.80 -3.74
N VAL A 185 6.92 20.78 -3.18
CA VAL A 185 7.15 20.88 -1.73
C VAL A 185 5.84 21.09 -0.98
N ILE A 186 4.99 22.02 -1.44
CA ILE A 186 3.71 22.29 -0.77
C ILE A 186 2.73 21.10 -0.88
N GLY A 187 2.70 20.41 -2.02
CA GLY A 187 1.99 19.14 -2.15
C GLY A 187 2.44 18.12 -1.09
N THR A 188 3.76 17.91 -0.99
CA THR A 188 4.36 17.00 0.00
C THR A 188 4.03 17.39 1.44
N LEU A 189 4.02 18.69 1.78
CA LEU A 189 3.63 19.16 3.11
C LEU A 189 2.18 18.75 3.45
N GLY A 190 1.27 18.85 2.48
CA GLY A 190 -0.12 18.44 2.67
C GLY A 190 -0.27 16.94 2.92
N GLU A 191 0.43 16.12 2.12
CA GLU A 191 0.49 14.67 2.33
C GLU A 191 0.99 14.33 3.74
N LEU A 192 2.06 14.98 4.19
CA LEU A 192 2.63 14.77 5.52
C LEU A 192 1.67 15.19 6.65
N GLU A 193 0.96 16.31 6.51
CA GLU A 193 -0.03 16.72 7.51
C GLU A 193 -1.21 15.75 7.57
N VAL A 194 -1.71 15.30 6.42
CA VAL A 194 -2.77 14.29 6.37
C VAL A 194 -2.29 13.00 7.01
N ALA A 195 -1.10 12.50 6.64
CA ALA A 195 -0.48 11.33 7.25
C ALA A 195 -0.33 11.49 8.78
N ARG A 196 0.13 12.65 9.26
CA ARG A 196 0.28 12.95 10.68
C ARG A 196 -1.05 12.90 11.43
N ARG A 197 -2.13 13.42 10.84
CA ARG A 197 -3.49 13.32 11.43
C ARG A 197 -3.94 11.87 11.51
N LEU A 198 -3.76 11.10 10.43
CA LEU A 198 -4.20 9.70 10.34
C LEU A 198 -3.38 8.74 11.19
N ALA A 199 -2.10 9.05 11.44
CA ALA A 199 -1.22 8.25 12.31
C ALA A 199 -1.76 8.09 13.75
N THR A 200 -2.69 8.95 14.17
CA THR A 200 -3.37 8.86 15.48
C THR A 200 -4.38 7.70 15.57
N LEU A 201 -4.75 7.07 14.46
CA LEU A 201 -5.63 5.90 14.44
C LEU A 201 -4.85 4.63 14.83
N GLU A 202 -4.82 4.28 16.12
CA GLU A 202 -4.02 3.18 16.69
C GLU A 202 -4.43 1.76 16.24
N ASP A 203 -5.60 1.61 15.64
CA ASP A 203 -6.12 0.34 15.13
C ASP A 203 -6.05 0.23 13.58
N CYS A 204 -5.44 1.21 12.92
CA CYS A 204 -5.31 1.27 11.47
C CYS A 204 -3.86 1.23 10.99
N GLY A 205 -3.58 0.53 9.90
CA GLY A 205 -2.34 0.69 9.14
C GLY A 205 -2.42 1.92 8.23
N LEU A 206 -1.29 2.60 8.04
CA LEU A 206 -1.12 3.73 7.13
C LEU A 206 -0.01 3.40 6.12
N PHE A 207 -0.30 3.51 4.83
CA PHE A 207 0.60 3.08 3.76
C PHE A 207 0.74 4.15 2.67
N ARG A 208 1.87 4.12 1.97
CA ARG A 208 2.19 4.98 0.81
C ARG A 208 2.44 4.09 -0.41
N PRO A 209 1.99 4.47 -1.63
CA PRO A 209 2.27 3.70 -2.83
C PRO A 209 3.78 3.61 -3.10
N PHE A 210 4.20 2.46 -3.62
CA PHE A 210 5.55 2.19 -4.08
C PHE A 210 5.52 1.25 -5.31
N PRO A 211 5.98 1.70 -6.49
CA PRO A 211 6.31 3.08 -6.85
C PRO A 211 5.09 4.01 -6.78
N ASP A 212 5.34 5.33 -6.83
CA ASP A 212 4.30 6.38 -6.79
C ASP A 212 3.55 6.46 -8.13
N LEU A 213 2.76 5.43 -8.42
CA LEU A 213 2.03 5.24 -9.68
C LEU A 213 0.50 5.28 -9.50
N GLU A 214 0.02 5.54 -8.28
CA GLU A 214 -1.40 5.46 -7.96
C GLU A 214 -1.99 6.82 -7.57
N THR A 215 -3.26 7.01 -7.91
CA THR A 215 -4.10 8.16 -7.59
C THR A 215 -4.19 8.41 -6.08
N ALA A 216 -4.23 7.33 -5.29
CA ALA A 216 -4.18 7.39 -3.84
C ALA A 216 -2.74 7.55 -3.36
N GLU A 217 -2.43 8.73 -2.82
CA GLU A 217 -1.14 9.08 -2.24
C GLU A 217 -0.97 8.49 -0.83
N LEU A 218 -2.09 8.20 -0.15
CA LEU A 218 -2.14 7.52 1.15
C LEU A 218 -3.23 6.45 1.16
N LEU A 219 -2.95 5.35 1.88
CA LEU A 219 -3.91 4.28 2.13
C LEU A 219 -4.10 4.11 3.63
N VAL A 220 -5.35 4.02 4.09
CA VAL A 220 -5.68 3.71 5.49
C VAL A 220 -6.46 2.40 5.52
N ARG A 221 -5.99 1.44 6.33
CA ARG A 221 -6.64 0.13 6.49
C ARG A 221 -6.95 -0.14 7.95
N ARG A 222 -8.20 -0.40 8.31
CA ARG A 222 -8.54 -0.91 9.65
C ARG A 222 -8.00 -2.33 9.77
N LEU A 223 -7.12 -2.57 10.73
CA LEU A 223 -6.39 -3.85 10.82
C LEU A 223 -7.36 -5.01 11.01
N ALA A 224 -8.26 -4.91 11.99
CA ALA A 224 -9.16 -5.98 12.38
C ALA A 224 -10.17 -6.42 11.30
N SER A 225 -10.70 -5.48 10.52
CA SER A 225 -11.72 -5.80 9.49
C SER A 225 -11.14 -5.91 8.08
N GLY A 226 -9.97 -5.31 7.84
CA GLY A 226 -9.42 -5.15 6.51
C GLY A 226 -10.14 -4.13 5.64
N ALA A 227 -11.07 -3.36 6.18
CA ALA A 227 -11.63 -2.21 5.47
C ALA A 227 -10.50 -1.27 5.07
N THR A 228 -10.53 -0.76 3.85
CA THR A 228 -9.45 0.07 3.28
C THR A 228 -10.05 1.27 2.56
N VAL A 229 -9.45 2.45 2.74
CA VAL A 229 -9.74 3.65 1.96
C VAL A 229 -8.45 4.24 1.38
N GLY A 230 -8.50 4.61 0.11
CA GLY A 230 -7.46 5.38 -0.58
C GLY A 230 -7.75 6.88 -0.52
N LEU A 231 -6.72 7.68 -0.27
CA LEU A 231 -6.80 9.12 -0.15
C LEU A 231 -5.87 9.77 -1.18
N GLN A 232 -6.45 10.56 -2.09
CA GLN A 232 -5.70 11.49 -2.92
C GLN A 232 -5.59 12.82 -2.17
N VAL A 233 -4.39 13.34 -1.93
CA VAL A 233 -4.21 14.61 -1.22
C VAL A 233 -3.99 15.73 -2.24
N LYS A 234 -4.59 16.89 -1.98
CA LYS A 234 -4.35 18.12 -2.73
C LYS A 234 -4.17 19.27 -1.76
N THR A 235 -3.10 20.03 -1.94
CA THR A 235 -2.81 21.21 -1.12
C THR A 235 -3.16 22.47 -1.89
N ALA A 236 -4.03 23.30 -1.31
CA ALA A 236 -4.36 24.62 -1.83
C ALA A 236 -3.52 25.69 -1.13
N GLU A 237 -2.73 26.44 -1.89
CA GLU A 237 -1.94 27.56 -1.39
C GLU A 237 -2.79 28.82 -1.21
N LEU A 238 -2.84 29.36 0.01
CA LEU A 238 -3.60 30.55 0.33
C LEU A 238 -2.65 31.73 0.58
N ASP A 239 -2.73 32.76 -0.26
CA ASP A 239 -1.95 34.00 -0.06
C ASP A 239 -2.45 34.78 1.17
N GLN A 240 -3.69 34.52 1.61
CA GLN A 240 -4.34 35.10 2.77
C GLN A 240 -5.26 34.05 3.41
N PRO A 241 -5.50 34.06 4.74
CA PRO A 241 -6.27 33.02 5.43
C PRO A 241 -7.65 32.74 4.82
N HIS A 242 -8.36 33.80 4.42
CA HIS A 242 -9.73 33.73 3.90
C HIS A 242 -9.80 33.57 2.37
N ALA A 243 -8.67 33.29 1.69
CA ALA A 243 -8.64 33.17 0.24
C ALA A 243 -9.41 31.94 -0.26
N THR A 244 -10.00 32.07 -1.44
CA THR A 244 -10.58 30.94 -2.19
C THR A 244 -9.54 30.37 -3.15
N ARG A 245 -9.53 29.04 -3.30
CA ARG A 245 -8.69 28.34 -4.27
C ARG A 245 -9.42 27.25 -5.02
N LYS A 246 -8.91 26.96 -6.22
CA LYS A 246 -9.37 25.89 -7.08
C LYS A 246 -8.50 24.67 -6.83
N VAL A 247 -9.11 23.56 -6.43
CA VAL A 247 -8.45 22.26 -6.40
C VAL A 247 -8.71 21.60 -7.75
N LEU A 248 -7.63 21.30 -8.47
CA LEU A 248 -7.68 20.75 -9.82
C LEU A 248 -7.42 19.25 -9.80
N ILE A 249 -8.23 18.51 -10.55
CA ILE A 249 -8.12 17.06 -10.69
C ILE A 249 -8.14 16.76 -12.18
N ASN A 250 -7.08 16.12 -12.68
CA ASN A 250 -6.99 15.81 -14.11
C ASN A 250 -8.04 14.75 -14.48
N ARG A 251 -8.86 15.03 -15.48
CA ARG A 251 -9.96 14.15 -15.90
C ARG A 251 -9.45 12.92 -16.66
N SER A 252 -8.26 12.97 -17.25
CA SER A 252 -7.74 11.86 -18.06
C SER A 252 -7.26 10.67 -17.24
N ASN A 253 -6.84 10.90 -16.00
CA ASN A 253 -6.37 9.87 -15.07
C ASN A 253 -7.29 9.69 -13.86
N PHE A 254 -8.45 10.34 -13.84
CA PHE A 254 -9.41 10.24 -12.76
C PHE A 254 -10.32 9.02 -12.94
N VAL A 255 -10.20 8.04 -12.04
CA VAL A 255 -11.09 6.88 -11.97
C VAL A 255 -11.82 6.92 -10.61
N PRO A 256 -13.12 7.23 -10.56
CA PRO A 256 -13.86 7.25 -9.31
C PRO A 256 -14.05 5.84 -8.77
N ALA A 257 -13.86 5.68 -7.45
CA ALA A 257 -14.05 4.41 -6.75
C ALA A 257 -14.72 4.63 -5.37
N PRO A 258 -15.60 3.73 -4.92
CA PRO A 258 -16.29 3.86 -3.62
C PRO A 258 -15.35 3.93 -2.41
N THR A 259 -14.14 3.40 -2.54
CA THR A 259 -13.11 3.37 -1.50
C THR A 259 -12.09 4.50 -1.64
N THR A 260 -12.23 5.38 -2.63
CA THR A 260 -11.27 6.46 -2.90
C THR A 260 -11.88 7.82 -2.59
N PHE A 261 -11.14 8.63 -1.84
CA PHE A 261 -11.56 9.97 -1.41
C PHE A 261 -10.48 10.99 -1.74
N LEU A 262 -10.91 12.22 -2.05
CA LEU A 262 -10.04 13.38 -2.13
C LEU A 262 -9.98 14.07 -0.75
N VAL A 263 -8.78 14.34 -0.28
CA VAL A 263 -8.53 15.21 0.87
C VAL A 263 -7.90 16.51 0.37
N ALA A 264 -8.62 17.62 0.49
CA ALA A 264 -8.06 18.93 0.18
C ALA A 264 -7.71 19.68 1.47
N VAL A 265 -6.43 20.01 1.64
CA VAL A 265 -5.94 20.83 2.75
C VAL A 265 -5.50 22.20 2.24
N ALA A 266 -5.54 23.21 3.10
CA ALA A 266 -5.18 24.57 2.74
C ALA A 266 -3.94 25.01 3.52
N TRP A 267 -2.92 25.49 2.82
CA TRP A 267 -1.68 26.01 3.41
C TRP A 267 -1.68 27.54 3.35
N ILE A 268 -1.61 28.20 4.51
CA ILE A 268 -1.63 29.66 4.62
C ILE A 268 -0.20 30.17 4.49
N MET A 269 0.15 30.70 3.32
CA MET A 269 1.53 31.06 2.96
C MET A 269 2.17 32.06 3.94
N PRO A 270 1.50 33.17 4.34
CA PRO A 270 2.11 34.14 5.27
C PRO A 270 2.33 33.59 6.68
N GLU A 271 1.51 32.63 7.11
CA GLU A 271 1.51 32.11 8.48
C GLU A 271 2.25 30.77 8.62
N GLN A 272 2.64 30.16 7.50
CA GLN A 272 3.30 28.85 7.42
C GLN A 272 2.60 27.78 8.26
N ARG A 273 1.28 27.70 8.13
CA ARG A 273 0.46 26.68 8.81
C ARG A 273 -0.70 26.24 7.94
N PHE A 274 -1.24 25.07 8.27
CA PHE A 274 -2.50 24.62 7.68
C PHE A 274 -3.69 25.40 8.23
N HIS A 275 -4.66 25.65 7.36
CA HIS A 275 -6.00 26.10 7.74
C HIS A 275 -6.68 25.01 8.58
N PRO A 276 -7.46 25.35 9.62
CA PRO A 276 -8.16 24.37 10.46
C PRO A 276 -9.27 23.60 9.73
N THR A 277 -9.54 23.88 8.45
CA THR A 277 -10.61 23.26 7.66
C THR A 277 -9.99 22.51 6.49
N CYS A 278 -10.48 21.31 6.22
CA CYS A 278 -10.18 20.55 5.02
C CYS A 278 -11.46 20.10 4.32
N LEU A 279 -11.31 19.52 3.13
CA LEU A 279 -12.36 18.76 2.45
C LEU A 279 -12.05 17.27 2.54
N LEU A 280 -13.07 16.44 2.73
CA LEU A 280 -13.03 15.00 2.52
C LEU A 280 -14.18 14.62 1.57
N VAL A 281 -13.86 14.43 0.30
CA VAL A 281 -14.84 14.26 -0.79
C VAL A 281 -14.77 12.83 -1.33
N PRO A 282 -15.86 12.06 -1.35
CA PRO A 282 -15.88 10.78 -2.06
C PRO A 282 -15.55 10.99 -3.54
N SER A 283 -14.66 10.19 -4.12
CA SER A 283 -14.30 10.35 -5.53
C SER A 283 -15.52 10.17 -6.46
N THR A 284 -16.46 9.30 -6.09
CA THR A 284 -17.67 9.02 -6.87
C THR A 284 -18.58 10.23 -7.10
N VAL A 285 -18.54 11.26 -6.24
CA VAL A 285 -19.39 12.44 -6.36
C VAL A 285 -18.69 13.63 -7.04
N ILE A 286 -17.38 13.53 -7.28
CA ILE A 286 -16.58 14.63 -7.85
C ILE A 286 -17.16 15.13 -9.19
N PRO A 287 -17.55 14.28 -10.16
CA PRO A 287 -18.13 14.73 -11.42
C PRO A 287 -19.41 15.57 -11.26
N ASP A 288 -20.19 15.34 -10.20
CA ASP A 288 -21.46 16.01 -9.97
C ASP A 288 -21.33 17.36 -9.25
N ILE A 289 -20.27 17.52 -8.46
CA ILE A 289 -20.06 18.72 -7.63
C ILE A 289 -19.01 19.66 -8.19
N ALA A 290 -18.13 19.18 -9.06
CA ALA A 290 -17.05 19.97 -9.65
C ALA A 290 -17.53 20.79 -10.86
N GLY A 291 -16.91 21.95 -11.05
CA GLY A 291 -16.89 22.61 -12.35
C GLY A 291 -15.93 21.89 -13.30
N THR A 292 -15.94 22.28 -14.58
CA THR A 292 -14.98 21.79 -15.57
C THR A 292 -14.19 22.96 -16.14
N SER A 293 -12.86 22.84 -16.16
CA SER A 293 -11.96 23.83 -16.74
C SER A 293 -10.89 23.12 -17.58
N GLY A 294 -11.09 23.11 -18.90
CA GLY A 294 -10.24 22.36 -19.83
C GLY A 294 -10.15 20.87 -19.45
N PRO A 295 -8.94 20.31 -19.22
CA PRO A 295 -8.76 18.91 -18.86
C PRO A 295 -9.03 18.62 -17.38
N TYR A 296 -9.44 19.59 -16.57
CA TYR A 296 -9.58 19.44 -15.12
C TYR A 296 -11.03 19.47 -14.65
N PHE A 297 -11.34 18.63 -13.65
CA PHE A 297 -12.38 18.94 -12.68
C PHE A 297 -11.86 20.01 -11.73
N GLU A 298 -12.74 20.96 -11.38
CA GLU A 298 -12.40 22.11 -10.58
C GLU A 298 -13.33 22.20 -9.35
N LEU A 299 -12.75 22.02 -8.16
CA LEU A 299 -13.46 22.21 -6.90
C LEU A 299 -13.10 23.57 -6.32
N HIS A 300 -14.11 24.42 -6.12
CA HIS A 300 -13.92 25.72 -5.47
C HIS A 300 -13.83 25.54 -3.95
N PHE A 301 -12.62 25.45 -3.43
CA PHE A 301 -12.36 25.31 -2.01
C PHE A 301 -12.30 26.67 -1.32
N ARG A 302 -13.22 26.86 -0.37
CA ARG A 302 -13.34 28.04 0.51
C ARG A 302 -13.22 27.57 1.97
N PRO A 303 -12.02 27.63 2.57
CA PRO A 303 -11.77 27.05 3.89
C PRO A 303 -12.61 27.65 5.03
N ASP A 304 -12.86 28.97 5.01
CA ASP A 304 -13.77 29.67 5.95
C ASP A 304 -15.23 29.67 5.51
N GLY A 305 -15.50 29.15 4.32
CA GLY A 305 -16.80 29.22 3.67
C GLY A 305 -17.17 30.56 3.08
N SER A 306 -18.44 30.69 2.71
CA SER A 306 -19.01 31.85 2.03
C SER A 306 -20.49 31.97 2.37
N SER A 307 -21.04 33.18 2.28
CA SER A 307 -22.49 33.41 2.30
C SER A 307 -23.20 32.80 1.09
N GLU A 308 -22.47 32.49 0.02
CA GLU A 308 -22.97 31.78 -1.16
C GLU A 308 -22.66 30.27 -1.05
N PRO A 309 -23.68 29.42 -0.89
CA PRO A 309 -23.49 27.99 -0.76
C PRO A 309 -22.83 27.38 -2.00
N SER A 310 -21.80 26.56 -1.79
CA SER A 310 -21.19 25.72 -2.82
C SER A 310 -21.58 24.25 -2.62
N ARG A 311 -21.65 23.48 -3.72
CA ARG A 311 -21.87 22.01 -3.65
C ARG A 311 -20.78 21.29 -2.86
N VAL A 312 -19.60 21.90 -2.76
CA VAL A 312 -18.43 21.39 -2.04
C VAL A 312 -18.54 21.61 -0.52
N ASP A 313 -19.37 22.55 -0.07
CA ASP A 313 -19.45 22.99 1.32
C ASP A 313 -19.85 21.88 2.30
N GLN A 314 -20.68 20.93 1.84
CA GLN A 314 -21.14 19.79 2.62
C GLN A 314 -20.02 18.79 2.99
N TYR A 315 -18.88 18.85 2.30
CA TYR A 315 -17.72 17.98 2.53
C TYR A 315 -16.63 18.64 3.38
N ARG A 316 -16.88 19.85 3.89
CA ARG A 316 -15.98 20.52 4.82
C ARG A 316 -16.02 19.85 6.19
N LEU A 317 -14.85 19.71 6.78
CA LEU A 317 -14.69 19.30 8.17
C LEU A 317 -13.48 19.98 8.80
N PRO A 318 -13.44 20.09 10.13
CA PRO A 318 -12.22 20.46 10.83
C PRO A 318 -11.10 19.46 10.50
N LEU A 319 -9.90 19.95 10.18
CA LEU A 319 -8.73 19.13 9.87
C LEU A 319 -8.35 18.21 11.03
N GLU A 320 -8.54 18.67 12.27
CA GLU A 320 -8.38 17.86 13.48
C GLU A 320 -9.37 16.69 13.59
N SER A 321 -10.52 16.77 12.92
CA SER A 321 -11.53 15.71 12.86
C SER A 321 -11.30 14.72 11.72
N LEU A 322 -10.27 14.92 10.89
CA LEU A 322 -10.00 14.08 9.70
C LEU A 322 -9.84 12.60 10.05
N ALA A 323 -9.08 12.30 11.11
CA ALA A 323 -8.86 10.92 11.57
C ALA A 323 -10.18 10.24 11.96
N ALA A 324 -11.02 10.91 12.75
CA ALA A 324 -12.33 10.40 13.15
C ALA A 324 -13.26 10.22 11.95
N ALA A 325 -13.23 11.14 10.98
CA ALA A 325 -14.01 11.02 9.75
C ALA A 325 -13.59 9.80 8.91
N VAL A 326 -12.29 9.62 8.70
CA VAL A 326 -11.75 8.46 7.98
C VAL A 326 -12.03 7.15 8.72
N SER A 327 -11.90 7.12 10.05
CA SER A 327 -12.25 5.95 10.86
C SER A 327 -13.72 5.53 10.63
N ARG A 328 -14.67 6.48 10.57
CA ARG A 328 -16.07 6.15 10.28
C ARG A 328 -16.29 5.56 8.88
N LEU A 329 -15.48 5.93 7.89
CA LEU A 329 -15.55 5.35 6.55
C LEU A 329 -15.11 3.88 6.53
N LEU A 330 -14.26 3.48 7.48
CA LEU A 330 -13.71 2.14 7.61
C LEU A 330 -14.62 1.17 8.39
N GLY A 331 -15.81 1.63 8.83
CA GLY A 331 -16.69 0.89 9.73
C GLY A 331 -16.05 0.70 11.09
#